data_AF-A0AAW9EII9-F1
#
_entry.id   AF-A0AAW9EII9-F1
#
_cell.length_a   1.000
_cell.length_b   1.000
_cell.length_c   1.000
_cell.angle_alpha   90.00
_cell.angle_beta   90.00
_cell.angle_gamma   90.00
#
_symmetry.space_group_name_H-M   'P 1'
#
loop_
_entity.id
_entity.type
_entity.pdbx_description
1 polymer ?
#
loop_
_entity_poly.entity_id
_entity_poly.type
_entity_poly.pdbx_seq_one_letter_code
_entity_poly.pdbx_strand_id
1 'polypeptide(L)' 'IALAGGIQYQPNNDIAFRFNSSINSEQELIFGGGLAYGW' A
#
# COMPACT_ATOMS: atom_id res chain seq x y z
N ILE A 1 14.30 -0.80 13.66
CA ILE A 1 12.92 -1.31 13.60
C ILE A 1 12.26 -0.73 12.36
N ALA A 2 11.52 -1.53 11.58
CA ALA A 2 10.76 -1.04 10.43
C ALA A 2 9.30 -1.45 10.63
N LEU A 3 8.39 -0.49 10.51
CA LEU A 3 6.95 -0.68 10.67
C LEU A 3 6.29 -0.31 9.36
N ALA A 4 5.51 -1.23 8.80
CA ALA A 4 4.74 -1.00 7.58
C ALA A 4 3.26 -1.24 7.86
N GLY A 5 2.42 -0.38 7.31
CA GLY A 5 0.97 -0.46 7.39
C GLY A 5 0.34 -0.10 6.05
N GLY A 6 -0.93 -0.43 5.89
CA GLY A 6 -1.64 -0.06 4.67
C GLY A 6 -3.09 -0.51 4.68
N ILE A 7 -3.84 0.09 3.76
CA ILE A 7 -5.22 -0.27 3.46
C ILE A 7 -5.30 -0.80 2.04
N GLN A 8 -6.11 -1.83 1.85
CA GLN A 8 -6.47 -2.32 0.54
C GLN A 8 -7.98 -2.22 0.39
N TYR A 9 -8.42 -1.66 -0.73
CA TYR A 9 -9.82 -1.61 -1.13
C TYR A 9 -9.99 -2.35 -2.44
N GLN A 10 -10.79 -3.41 -2.43
CA GLN A 10 -11.05 -4.24 -3.59
C GLN A 10 -12.57 -4.28 -3.82
N PRO A 11 -13.13 -3.36 -4.64
CA PRO A 11 -14.56 -3.32 -4.89
C PRO A 11 -15.09 -4.55 -5.64
N ASN A 12 -14.24 -5.22 -6.42
CA ASN A 12 -14.56 -6.47 -7.13
C ASN A 12 -13.27 -7.24 -7.46
N ASN A 13 -13.38 -8.40 -8.09
CA ASN A 13 -12.21 -9.23 -8.42
C ASN A 13 -11.24 -8.58 -9.42
N ASP A 14 -11.71 -7.62 -10.22
CA ASP A 14 -10.95 -7.02 -11.32
C ASP A 14 -10.25 -5.72 -10.90
N ILE A 15 -10.72 -5.05 -9.85
CA ILE A 15 -10.23 -3.75 -9.43
C ILE A 15 -9.71 -3.84 -8.00
N ALA A 16 -8.44 -3.50 -7.80
CA ALA A 16 -7.88 -3.36 -6.47
C ALA A 16 -7.07 -2.07 -6.33
N PHE A 17 -7.29 -1.39 -5.21
CA PHE A 17 -6.57 -0.20 -4.77
C PHE A 17 -5.78 -0.57 -3.52
N ARG A 18 -4.50 -0.22 -3.49
CA ARG A 18 -3.69 -0.37 -2.30
C ARG A 18 -2.96 0.92 -1.97
N PHE A 19 -2.99 1.30 -0.70
CA PHE A 19 -2.18 2.36 -0.15
C PHE A 19 -1.37 1.82 1.03
N ASN A 20 -0.06 2.05 1.00
CA ASN A 20 0.89 1.60 2.00
C ASN A 20 1.72 2.77 2.50
N SER A 21 2.05 2.71 3.78
CA SER A 21 3.07 3.56 4.38
C SER A 21 4.04 2.71 5.20
N SER A 22 5.29 3.10 5.22
CA SER A 22 6.29 2.50 6.11
C SER A 22 7.18 3.55 6.75
N ILE A 23 7.60 3.26 7.98
CA ILE A 23 8.62 3.99 8.73
C ILE A 23 9.79 3.05 8.95
N ASN A 24 10.99 3.46 8.56
CA ASN A 24 12.21 2.72 8.82
C ASN A 24 12.92 3.22 10.10
N SER A 25 14.03 2.57 10.44
CA SER A 25 14.82 2.91 11.64
C SER A 25 15.62 4.21 11.49
N GLU A 26 15.66 4.76 10.28
CA GLU A 26 16.29 6.02 9.91
C GLU A 26 15.27 7.17 9.88
N GLN A 27 14.05 6.92 10.42
CA GLN A 27 12.93 7.86 10.47
C GLN A 27 12.42 8.29 9.08
N GLU A 28 12.79 7.58 8.03
CA GLU A 28 12.26 7.84 6.70
C GLU A 28 10.86 7.28 6.57
N LEU A 29 9.97 8.13 6.04
CA LEU A 29 8.57 7.85 5.86
C LEU A 29 8.33 7.64 4.37
N ILE A 30 8.00 6.41 4.00
CA ILE A 30 7.79 6.01 2.61
C ILE A 30 6.29 5.83 2.40
N PHE A 31 5.75 6.48 1.38
CA PHE A 31 4.38 6.28 0.91
C PHE A 31 4.41 5.60 -0.44
N GLY A 32 3.55 4.59 -0.61
CA GLY A 32 3.43 3.85 -1.84
C GLY A 32 1.99 3.42 -2.07
N GLY A 33 1.63 3.23 -3.33
CA GLY A 33 0.30 2.76 -3.68
C GLY A 33 0.27 2.15 -5.06
N GLY A 34 -0.75 1.34 -5.31
CA GLY A 34 -0.92 0.63 -6.56
C GLY A 34 -2.38 0.52 -6.95
N LEU A 35 -2.61 0.53 -8.26
CA LEU A 35 -3.87 0.22 -8.91
C LEU A 35 -3.66 -1.08 -9.67
N ALA A 36 -4.50 -2.08 -9.41
CA ALA A 36 -4.60 -3.26 -10.23
C ALA A 36 -5.94 -3.22 -10.97
N TYR A 37 -5.90 -3.48 -12.27
CA TYR A 37 -7.06 -3.64 -13.13
C TYR A 37 -6.89 -4.94 -13.92
N GLY A 38 -7.90 -5.80 -13.89
CA GLY A 38 -7.91 -7.11 -14.53
C GLY A 38 -7.76 -7.02 -16.05
N TRP A 39 -6.95 -7.93 -16.59
CA TRP A 39 -6.80 -8.23 -18.01
C TRP A 39 -8.06 -8.82 -18.67
#